data_AF-A0A537TBC3-F1
#
_entry.id   AF-A0A537TBC3-F1
#
_cell.length_a   1.000
_cell.length_b   1.000
_cell.length_c   1.000
_cell.angle_alpha   90.00
_cell.angle_beta   90.00
_cell.angle_gamma   90.00
#
_symmetry.space_group_name_H-M   'P 1'
#
loop_
_entity.id
_entity.type
_entity.pdbx_description
1 polymer ?
#
loop_
_entity_poly.entity_id
_entity_poly.type
_entity_poly.pdbx_seq_one_letter_code
_entity_poly.pdbx_strand_id
1 'polypeptide(L)'
;MLKPIAVFAMTMSIAAPALADGMDYTPRRHYPARFYLPAERHVIEVVQPPYSGNFIINGARFTARTPACFGWVAGERIALVAGDWNARCVVAVFYNFYRRNTCETWCGGGWW
;
A
#
# COMPACT_ATOMS: atom_id res chain seq x y z
N MET A 1 -29.25 51.94 49.73
CA MET A 1 -28.96 52.04 48.29
C MET A 1 -27.50 51.63 48.05
N LEU A 2 -27.30 50.69 47.11
CA LEU A 2 -26.06 50.19 46.48
C LEU A 2 -24.89 49.61 47.32
N LYS A 3 -24.83 48.27 47.32
CA LYS A 3 -23.66 47.44 46.91
C LYS A 3 -24.05 46.80 45.54
N PRO A 4 -23.16 46.32 44.64
CA PRO A 4 -21.83 45.74 44.91
C PRO A 4 -20.68 46.03 43.88
N ILE A 5 -19.45 45.70 44.29
CA ILE A 5 -18.33 45.02 43.58
C ILE A 5 -18.18 45.23 42.05
N ALA A 6 -17.02 45.74 41.62
CA ALA A 6 -16.51 45.59 40.26
C ALA A 6 -15.05 45.09 40.29
N VAL A 7 -14.88 43.77 40.28
CA VAL A 7 -13.60 43.09 39.95
C VAL A 7 -13.56 42.96 38.43
N PHE A 8 -12.54 43.53 37.78
CA PHE A 8 -12.39 43.47 36.34
C PHE A 8 -11.90 42.07 35.92
N ALA A 9 -12.70 41.45 35.05
CA ALA A 9 -12.51 40.13 34.44
C ALA A 9 -11.24 40.08 33.58
N MET A 10 -10.37 39.09 33.77
CA MET A 10 -10.29 37.87 32.96
C MET A 10 -9.85 38.11 31.50
N THR A 11 -8.55 38.03 31.25
CA THR A 11 -8.00 37.65 29.94
C THR A 11 -7.29 36.32 30.08
N MET A 12 -8.05 35.23 30.03
CA MET A 12 -7.49 33.90 29.78
C MET A 12 -7.08 33.84 28.31
N SER A 13 -5.78 33.97 28.06
CA SER A 13 -5.17 33.54 26.80
C SER A 13 -5.22 32.02 26.75
N ILE A 14 -6.26 31.47 26.11
CA ILE A 14 -6.36 30.03 25.87
C ILE A 14 -5.37 29.72 24.74
N ALA A 15 -4.16 29.34 25.12
CA ALA A 15 -3.28 28.59 24.23
C ALA A 15 -3.97 27.25 23.96
N ALA A 16 -4.56 27.10 22.77
CA ALA A 16 -5.02 25.79 22.32
C ALA A 16 -3.80 24.86 22.25
N PRO A 17 -3.84 23.66 22.85
CA PRO A 17 -2.84 22.66 22.50
C PRO A 17 -3.15 22.25 21.05
N ALA A 18 -2.23 22.57 20.14
CA ALA A 18 -2.18 21.87 18.87
C ALA A 18 -1.83 20.41 19.21
N LEU A 19 -2.87 19.58 19.39
CA LEU A 19 -2.72 18.14 19.43
C LEU A 19 -2.28 17.73 18.01
N ALA A 20 -0.97 17.74 17.80
CA ALA A 20 -0.35 16.92 16.79
C ALA A 20 -0.62 15.47 17.21
N ASP A 21 -1.77 14.94 16.81
CA ASP A 21 -2.01 13.50 16.82
C ASP A 21 -1.02 12.91 15.82
N GLY A 22 0.18 12.58 16.34
CA GLY A 22 1.06 11.62 15.73
C GLY A 22 0.25 10.35 15.58
N MET A 23 -0.21 10.09 14.35
CA MET A 23 -0.84 8.83 14.02
C MET A 23 0.22 7.75 14.25
N ASP A 24 0.13 7.06 15.38
CA ASP A 24 0.91 5.86 15.66
C ASP A 24 0.58 4.84 14.57
N TYR A 25 1.42 4.81 13.53
CA TYR A 25 1.36 3.79 12.51
C TYR A 25 1.83 2.49 13.17
N THR A 26 0.89 1.77 13.77
CA THR A 26 1.11 0.39 14.16
C THR A 26 0.96 -0.46 12.89
N PRO A 27 2.05 -0.97 12.27
CA PRO A 27 1.88 -1.98 11.24
C PRO A 27 1.33 -3.21 11.95
N ARG A 28 0.01 -3.38 11.92
CA ARG A 28 -0.66 -4.55 12.46
C ARG A 28 -0.29 -5.73 11.57
N ARG A 29 0.90 -6.31 11.78
CA ARG A 29 1.27 -7.63 11.26
C ARG A 29 0.42 -8.65 11.98
N HIS A 30 -0.81 -8.81 11.52
CA HIS A 30 -1.58 -10.03 11.66
C HIS A 30 -1.69 -10.58 10.24
N TYR A 31 -0.91 -11.60 9.92
CA TYR A 31 -1.17 -12.46 8.76
C TYR A 31 -1.91 -13.72 9.24
N PRO A 32 -3.23 -13.70 9.45
CA PRO A 32 -3.98 -14.93 9.56
C PRO A 32 -4.42 -15.38 8.16
N ALA A 33 -4.05 -16.61 7.81
CA ALA A 33 -4.69 -17.52 6.85
C ALA A 33 -5.30 -16.95 5.54
N ARG A 34 -4.59 -17.16 4.41
CA ARG A 34 -5.13 -17.33 3.04
C ARG A 34 -6.29 -16.39 2.63
N PHE A 35 -6.02 -15.10 2.54
CA PHE A 35 -6.91 -14.17 1.84
C PHE A 35 -6.52 -14.08 0.37
N TYR A 36 -6.97 -15.04 -0.44
CA TYR A 36 -7.06 -14.77 -1.87
C TYR A 36 -8.12 -13.70 -2.04
N LEU A 37 -7.69 -12.50 -2.41
CA LEU A 37 -8.62 -11.49 -2.87
C LEU A 37 -9.28 -12.01 -4.16
N PRO A 38 -10.54 -11.65 -4.45
CA PRO A 38 -11.07 -11.83 -5.80
C PRO A 38 -10.09 -11.22 -6.81
N ALA A 39 -9.92 -11.83 -7.99
CA ALA A 39 -8.99 -11.37 -9.04
C ALA A 39 -9.08 -9.86 -9.33
N GLU A 40 -10.29 -9.31 -9.21
CA GLU A 40 -10.61 -7.89 -9.41
C GLU A 40 -10.02 -6.94 -8.34
N ARG A 41 -9.66 -7.47 -7.17
CA ARG A 41 -9.20 -6.70 -6.01
C ARG A 41 -7.70 -6.83 -5.76
N HIS A 42 -6.99 -7.64 -6.53
CA HIS A 42 -5.55 -7.78 -6.37
C HIS A 42 -4.82 -6.51 -6.82
N VAL A 43 -3.79 -6.18 -6.04
CA VAL A 43 -2.92 -5.03 -6.24
C VAL A 43 -1.48 -5.46 -6.13
N ILE A 44 -0.58 -4.64 -6.68
CA ILE A 44 0.84 -4.75 -6.42
C ILE A 44 1.09 -4.28 -4.98
N GLU A 45 1.56 -5.16 -4.10
CA GLU A 45 1.75 -4.84 -2.68
C GLU A 45 3.05 -4.06 -2.47
N VAL A 46 4.12 -4.48 -3.13
CA VAL A 46 5.46 -3.87 -3.01
C VAL A 46 6.12 -3.83 -4.37
N VAL A 47 6.89 -2.75 -4.62
CA VAL A 47 7.85 -2.66 -5.72
C VAL A 47 9.20 -2.26 -5.15
N GLN A 48 10.21 -3.12 -5.28
CA GLN A 48 11.53 -2.85 -4.71
C GLN A 48 12.69 -3.36 -5.56
N PRO A 49 13.58 -2.46 -6.04
CA PRO A 49 13.54 -0.99 -5.93
C PRO A 49 12.32 -0.36 -6.63
N PRO A 50 11.95 0.91 -6.37
CA PRO A 50 10.87 1.58 -7.09
C PRO A 50 11.05 1.48 -8.61
N TYR A 51 9.96 1.19 -9.33
CA TYR A 51 9.92 1.07 -10.80
C TYR A 51 10.74 -0.08 -11.42
N SER A 52 11.38 -0.93 -10.61
CA SER A 52 12.33 -1.96 -11.05
C SER A 52 11.70 -3.20 -11.70
N GLY A 53 10.39 -3.39 -11.60
CA GLY A 53 9.76 -4.62 -12.05
C GLY A 53 9.89 -5.80 -11.09
N ASN A 54 10.38 -5.56 -9.87
CA ASN A 54 10.43 -6.53 -8.79
C ASN A 54 9.23 -6.34 -7.87
N PHE A 55 8.36 -7.34 -7.79
CA PHE A 55 7.06 -7.21 -7.16
C PHE A 55 6.87 -8.18 -5.99
N ILE A 56 6.11 -7.74 -4.99
CA ILE A 56 5.35 -8.63 -4.11
C ILE A 56 3.88 -8.49 -4.49
N ILE A 57 3.26 -9.61 -4.83
CA ILE A 57 1.84 -9.72 -5.20
C ILE A 57 1.29 -10.92 -4.46
N ASN A 58 0.18 -10.76 -3.73
CA ASN A 58 -0.43 -11.82 -2.93
C ASN A 58 0.60 -12.51 -2.00
N GLY A 59 1.49 -11.72 -1.38
CA GLY A 59 2.58 -12.20 -0.54
C GLY A 59 3.70 -13.00 -1.25
N ALA A 60 3.64 -13.17 -2.58
CA ALA A 60 4.63 -13.91 -3.36
C ALA A 60 5.51 -12.97 -4.21
N ARG A 61 6.75 -13.40 -4.49
CA ARG A 61 7.75 -12.60 -5.24
C ARG A 61 7.69 -12.90 -6.74
N PHE A 62 7.68 -11.83 -7.54
CA PHE A 62 7.64 -11.89 -9.01
C PHE A 62 8.65 -10.92 -9.62
N THR A 63 9.52 -11.41 -10.51
CA THR A 63 10.58 -10.60 -11.15
C THR A 63 10.21 -10.30 -12.59
N ALA A 64 10.35 -9.07 -13.05
CA ALA A 64 10.12 -8.72 -14.45
C ALA A 64 10.91 -9.61 -15.41
N ARG A 65 10.20 -10.19 -16.37
CA ARG A 65 10.75 -10.91 -17.53
C ARG A 65 10.76 -10.02 -18.77
N THR A 66 9.78 -9.12 -18.87
CA THR A 66 9.61 -8.19 -20.01
C THR A 66 9.74 -6.73 -19.58
N PRO A 67 10.20 -5.82 -20.47
CA PRO A 67 10.32 -4.40 -20.15
C PRO A 67 9.01 -3.70 -19.79
N ALA A 68 7.86 -4.25 -20.19
CA ALA A 68 6.53 -3.70 -19.90
C ALA A 68 6.19 -3.63 -18.39
N CYS A 69 6.95 -4.36 -17.57
CA CYS A 69 6.85 -4.37 -16.11
C CYS A 69 7.50 -3.15 -15.45
N PHE A 70 8.45 -2.49 -16.11
CA PHE A 70 9.13 -1.34 -15.53
C PHE A 70 8.16 -0.16 -15.40
N GLY A 71 8.34 0.61 -14.33
CA GLY A 71 7.47 1.74 -14.04
C GLY A 71 6.17 1.39 -13.31
N TRP A 72 5.78 0.11 -13.20
CA TRP A 72 4.67 -0.31 -12.34
C TRP A 72 4.95 0.03 -10.87
N VAL A 73 3.91 0.42 -10.13
CA VAL A 73 4.05 0.89 -8.73
C VAL A 73 3.08 0.17 -7.78
N ALA A 74 3.39 0.21 -6.48
CA ALA A 74 2.54 -0.37 -5.45
C ALA A 74 1.15 0.30 -5.43
N GLY A 75 0.13 -0.49 -5.14
CA GLY A 75 -1.28 -0.09 -5.14
C GLY A 75 -1.97 -0.16 -6.51
N GLU A 76 -1.23 -0.34 -7.62
CA GLU A 76 -1.85 -0.52 -8.93
C GLU A 76 -2.66 -1.83 -8.99
N ARG A 77 -3.90 -1.74 -9.49
CA ARG A 77 -4.78 -2.91 -9.65
C ARG A 77 -4.33 -3.76 -10.82
N ILE A 78 -4.31 -5.07 -10.59
CA ILE A 78 -3.87 -6.06 -11.56
C ILE A 78 -4.82 -7.25 -11.65
N ALA A 79 -4.81 -7.92 -12.79
CA ALA A 79 -5.44 -9.22 -12.97
C ALA A 79 -4.39 -10.24 -13.42
N LEU A 80 -4.44 -11.45 -12.86
CA LEU A 80 -3.67 -12.58 -13.36
C LEU A 80 -4.29 -13.07 -14.67
N VAL A 81 -3.51 -13.02 -15.74
CA VAL A 81 -3.88 -13.52 -17.07
C VAL A 81 -3.43 -14.98 -17.23
N ALA A 82 -2.24 -15.31 -16.72
CA ALA A 82 -1.69 -16.67 -16.74
C ALA A 82 -0.69 -16.87 -15.59
N GLY A 83 -0.55 -18.10 -15.11
CA GLY A 83 0.36 -18.47 -14.00
C GLY A 83 -0.39 -18.74 -12.70
N ASP A 84 0.22 -18.42 -11.56
CA ASP A 84 -0.32 -18.67 -10.23
C ASP A 84 -0.08 -17.48 -9.29
N TRP A 85 -1.09 -17.09 -8.52
CA TRP A 85 -1.02 -15.94 -7.59
C TRP A 85 -0.01 -16.14 -6.44
N ASN A 86 0.39 -17.38 -6.14
CA ASN A 86 1.36 -17.68 -5.08
C ASN A 86 2.74 -18.07 -5.65
N ALA A 87 3.00 -17.72 -6.90
CA ALA A 87 4.24 -18.04 -7.61
C ALA A 87 4.55 -19.55 -7.72
N ARG A 88 3.52 -20.43 -7.71
CA ARG A 88 3.67 -21.87 -8.00
C ARG A 88 3.70 -22.14 -9.51
N CYS A 89 4.57 -21.44 -10.22
CA CYS A 89 4.69 -21.41 -11.67
C CYS A 89 6.15 -21.16 -12.08
N VAL A 90 6.44 -21.12 -13.38
CA VAL A 90 7.72 -20.61 -13.90
C VAL A 90 7.56 -19.16 -14.35
N VAL A 91 6.51 -18.87 -15.09
CA VAL A 91 6.15 -17.53 -15.59
C VAL A 91 4.72 -17.20 -15.18
N ALA A 92 4.48 -15.94 -14.79
CA ALA A 92 3.16 -15.37 -14.59
C ALA A 92 2.98 -14.10 -15.44
N VAL A 93 1.77 -13.91 -15.97
CA VAL A 93 1.38 -12.76 -16.78
C VAL A 93 0.31 -11.98 -16.04
N PHE A 94 0.57 -10.70 -15.81
CA PHE A 94 -0.37 -9.79 -15.16
C PHE A 94 -0.81 -8.71 -16.14
N TYR A 95 -2.09 -8.35 -16.11
CA TYR A 95 -2.62 -7.17 -16.76
C TYR A 95 -2.79 -6.05 -15.73
N ASN A 96 -2.33 -4.85 -16.04
CA ASN A 96 -2.47 -3.67 -15.18
C ASN A 96 -3.58 -2.75 -15.70
N PHE A 97 -4.58 -2.50 -14.86
CA PHE A 97 -5.75 -1.72 -15.27
C PHE A 97 -5.45 -0.24 -15.45
N TYR A 98 -4.51 0.33 -14.68
CA TYR A 98 -4.14 1.73 -14.78
C TYR A 98 -3.33 1.99 -16.06
N ARG A 99 -2.38 1.10 -16.36
CA ARG A 99 -1.45 1.25 -17.50
C ARG A 99 -1.97 0.64 -18.80
N ARG A 100 -3.03 -0.17 -18.72
CA ARG A 100 -3.61 -0.90 -19.86
C ARG A 100 -2.59 -1.74 -20.61
N ASN A 101 -1.66 -2.34 -19.89
CA ASN A 101 -0.61 -3.19 -20.47
C ASN A 101 -0.46 -4.49 -19.68
N THR A 102 0.18 -5.46 -20.32
CA THR A 102 0.55 -6.74 -19.70
C THR A 102 2.03 -6.80 -19.39
N CYS A 103 2.38 -7.38 -18.25
CA CYS A 103 3.75 -7.64 -17.81
C CYS A 103 3.92 -9.14 -17.60
N GLU A 104 4.98 -9.71 -18.18
CA GLU A 104 5.40 -11.07 -17.86
C GLU A 104 6.47 -11.04 -16.76
N THR A 105 6.36 -11.98 -15.83
CA THR A 105 7.23 -12.11 -14.67
C THR A 105 7.69 -13.55 -14.48
N TRP A 106 8.89 -13.73 -13.94
CA TRP A 106 9.32 -14.99 -13.35
C TRP A 106 8.66 -15.19 -11.98
N CYS A 107 8.16 -16.40 -11.74
CA CYS A 107 7.62 -16.79 -10.44
C CYS A 107 8.78 -17.20 -9.51
N GLY A 108 8.75 -16.78 -8.25
CA GLY A 108 9.78 -17.13 -7.27
C GLY A 108 11.03 -16.27 -7.36
N GLY A 109 10.85 -14.97 -7.59
CA GLY A 109 11.91 -14.00 -7.80
C GLY A 109 13.03 -14.01 -6.75
N GLY A 110 14.21 -13.52 -7.16
CA GLY A 110 15.43 -13.52 -6.35
C GLY A 110 15.34 -12.67 -5.07
N TRP A 111 16.37 -12.81 -4.24
CA TRP A 111 16.58 -11.95 -3.06
C TRP A 111 16.99 -10.55 -3.51
N TRP A 112 16.00 -9.65 -3.56
CA TRP A 112 16.15 -8.20 -3.63
C TRP A 112 15.69 -7.55 -2.34
#